data_AF-A0A932Q266-F1
#
_entry.id   AF-A0A932Q266-F1
#
_cell.length_a   1.000
_cell.length_b   1.000
_cell.length_c   1.000
_cell.angle_alpha   90.00
_cell.angle_beta   90.00
_cell.angle_gamma   90.00
#
_symmetry.space_group_name_H-M   'P 1'
#
loop_
_entity.id
_entity.type
_entity.pdbx_description
1 polymer ?
#
loop_
_entity_poly.entity_id
_entity_poly.type
_entity_poly.pdbx_seq_one_letter_code
_entity_poly.pdbx_strand_id
1 'polypeptide(L)'
;MAFLAMNLLGTFKATLDGELITRFATDKERALLAYLAVEREQPHRRDSLMALLWPNQSKESAANNLRKSLFRLRQSLQDRAEDFFLATPAKSNSIL
;
A
#
# COMPACT_ATOMS: atom_id res chain seq x y z
N MET A 1 9.70 -12.01 -10.33
CA MET A 1 8.65 -11.19 -10.96
C MET A 1 7.32 -11.67 -10.43
N ALA A 2 6.78 -10.97 -9.45
CA ALA A 2 5.46 -11.24 -8.91
C ALA A 2 4.40 -10.43 -9.69
N PHE A 3 3.22 -11.02 -9.95
CA PHE A 3 2.12 -10.39 -10.69
C PHE A 3 0.92 -10.16 -9.76
N LEU A 4 0.54 -8.90 -9.58
CA LEU A 4 -0.63 -8.51 -8.79
C LEU A 4 -1.77 -8.17 -9.73
N ALA A 5 -2.87 -8.92 -9.62
CA ALA A 5 -4.13 -8.60 -10.29
C ALA A 5 -5.17 -8.19 -9.25
N MET A 6 -5.99 -7.19 -9.58
CA MET A 6 -7.06 -6.74 -8.69
C MET A 6 -8.33 -6.39 -9.44
N ASN A 7 -9.46 -6.69 -8.81
CA ASN A 7 -10.77 -6.19 -9.18
C ASN A 7 -11.15 -5.12 -8.16
N LEU A 8 -11.17 -3.86 -8.58
CA LEU A 8 -11.51 -2.71 -7.73
C LEU A 8 -12.98 -2.30 -7.87
N LEU A 9 -13.57 -2.56 -9.04
CA LEU A 9 -14.97 -2.26 -9.32
C LEU A 9 -15.81 -3.51 -9.06
N GLY A 10 -16.79 -3.39 -8.17
CA GLY A 10 -17.55 -4.53 -7.64
C GLY A 10 -16.91 -5.12 -6.39
N THR A 11 -16.96 -6.44 -6.22
CA THR A 11 -16.34 -7.09 -5.05
C THR A 11 -14.82 -6.98 -5.13
N PHE A 12 -14.21 -6.33 -4.15
CA PHE A 12 -12.76 -6.24 -4.04
C PHE A 12 -12.13 -7.64 -4.02
N LYS A 13 -11.26 -7.92 -4.98
CA LYS A 13 -10.44 -9.14 -5.04
C LYS A 13 -9.03 -8.76 -5.43
N ALA A 14 -8.04 -9.33 -4.75
CA ALA A 14 -6.64 -9.15 -5.08
C ALA A 14 -5.97 -10.52 -5.12
N THR A 15 -5.19 -10.80 -6.15
CA THR A 15 -4.43 -12.03 -6.29
C THR A 15 -2.97 -11.73 -6.58
N LEU A 16 -2.07 -12.41 -5.89
CA LEU A 16 -0.63 -12.36 -6.11
C LEU A 16 -0.19 -13.69 -6.72
N ASP A 17 0.36 -13.65 -7.93
CA ASP A 17 0.78 -14.85 -8.68
C ASP A 17 -0.34 -15.90 -8.81
N GLY A 18 -1.58 -15.44 -8.89
CA GLY A 18 -2.79 -16.28 -8.96
C GLY A 18 -3.37 -16.69 -7.60
N GLU A 19 -2.67 -16.45 -6.49
CA GLU A 19 -3.17 -16.74 -5.14
C GLU A 19 -3.98 -15.58 -4.56
N LEU A 20 -5.17 -15.86 -4.04
CA LEU A 20 -6.05 -14.85 -3.47
C LEU A 20 -5.48 -14.29 -2.15
N ILE A 21 -5.28 -12.97 -2.11
CA ILE A 21 -4.95 -12.26 -0.88
C ILE A 21 -6.26 -12.04 -0.12
N THR A 22 -6.44 -12.75 0.98
CA THR A 22 -7.67 -12.67 1.81
C THR A 22 -7.48 -11.91 3.11
N ARG A 23 -6.23 -11.64 3.50
CA ARG A 23 -5.85 -11.15 4.83
C ARG A 23 -5.94 -9.63 5.02
N PHE A 24 -6.99 -9.00 4.50
CA PHE A 24 -7.28 -7.59 4.77
C PHE A 24 -8.12 -7.45 6.04
N ALA A 25 -7.58 -6.81 7.08
CA ALA A 25 -8.28 -6.56 8.33
C ALA A 25 -9.29 -5.42 8.22
N THR A 26 -9.12 -4.49 7.27
CA THR A 26 -10.02 -3.34 7.11
C THR A 26 -10.21 -2.94 5.64
N ASP A 27 -11.30 -2.22 5.35
CA ASP A 27 -11.49 -1.57 4.05
C ASP A 27 -10.41 -0.55 3.71
N LYS A 28 -9.81 0.09 4.73
CA LYS A 28 -8.71 1.04 4.53
C LYS A 28 -7.43 0.34 4.06
N GLU A 29 -7.19 -0.90 4.48
CA GLU A 29 -6.08 -1.69 3.96
C GLU A 29 -6.32 -2.10 2.50
N ARG A 30 -7.56 -2.48 2.15
CA ARG A 30 -7.95 -2.73 0.75
C ARG A 30 -7.76 -1.49 -0.13
N ALA A 31 -8.25 -0.34 0.34
CA ALA A 31 -8.12 0.94 -0.36
C ALA A 31 -6.65 1.38 -0.48
N LEU A 32 -5.83 1.18 0.55
CA LEU A 32 -4.40 1.48 0.51
C LEU A 32 -3.68 0.62 -0.55
N LEU A 33 -3.95 -0.68 -0.60
CA LEU A 33 -3.36 -1.55 -1.62
C LEU A 33 -3.79 -1.13 -3.03
N ALA A 34 -5.08 -0.87 -3.24
CA ALA A 34 -5.62 -0.41 -4.51
C ALA A 34 -4.93 0.88 -4.98
N TYR A 35 -4.84 1.87 -4.10
CA TYR A 35 -4.21 3.15 -4.40
C TYR A 35 -2.74 2.97 -4.78
N LEU A 36 -1.96 2.24 -3.98
CA LEU A 36 -0.53 2.03 -4.23
C LEU A 36 -0.25 1.30 -5.54
N ALA A 37 -1.12 0.38 -5.93
CA ALA A 37 -0.93 -0.39 -7.16
C ALA A 37 -1.41 0.35 -8.41
N VAL A 38 -2.43 1.21 -8.30
CA VAL A 38 -2.84 2.11 -9.40
C VAL A 38 -1.81 3.20 -9.61
N GLU A 39 -1.33 3.82 -8.54
CA GLU A 39 -0.40 4.95 -8.59
C GLU A 39 1.07 4.52 -8.46
N ARG A 40 1.40 3.28 -8.84
CA ARG A 40 2.72 2.66 -8.57
C ARG A 40 3.92 3.39 -9.18
N GLU A 41 3.68 4.23 -10.19
CA GLU A 41 4.72 4.93 -10.95
C GLU A 41 5.25 6.18 -10.25
N GLN A 42 4.62 6.61 -9.14
CA GLN A 42 4.99 7.82 -8.43
C GLN A 42 5.31 7.54 -6.95
N PRO A 43 6.36 8.19 -6.38
CA PRO A 43 6.58 8.18 -4.94
C PRO A 43 5.43 8.86 -4.19
N HIS A 44 4.82 8.16 -3.24
CA HIS A 44 3.70 8.70 -2.45
C HIS A 44 4.14 9.33 -1.16
N ARG A 45 3.74 10.60 -0.94
CA ARG A 45 3.92 11.26 0.36
C ARG A 45 3.01 10.62 1.39
N ARG A 46 3.58 10.29 2.56
CA ARG A 46 2.83 9.73 3.70
C ARG A 46 1.68 10.65 4.14
N ASP A 47 1.89 11.96 4.11
CA ASP A 47 0.85 12.94 4.46
C ASP A 47 -0.38 12.86 3.55
N SER A 48 -0.19 12.68 2.25
CA SER A 48 -1.30 12.54 1.29
C SER A 48 -2.09 11.26 1.53
N LEU A 49 -1.40 10.14 1.78
CA LEU A 49 -2.04 8.86 2.11
C LEU A 49 -2.84 8.95 3.43
N MET A 50 -2.30 9.67 4.42
CA MET A 50 -3.00 9.90 5.68
C MET A 50 -4.28 10.70 5.47
N ALA A 51 -4.21 11.82 4.72
CA ALA A 51 -5.36 12.66 4.44
C ALA A 51 -6.44 11.92 3.61
N LEU A 52 -6.02 11.08 2.66
CA LEU A 52 -6.94 10.32 1.81
C LEU A 52 -7.70 9.24 2.58
N LEU A 53 -7.00 8.44 3.39
CA LEU A 53 -7.57 7.24 4.02
C LEU A 53 -8.10 7.48 5.44
N TRP A 54 -7.57 8.48 6.14
CA TRP A 54 -7.94 8.82 7.52
C TRP A 54 -8.17 10.34 7.71
N PRO A 55 -9.09 10.97 6.95
CA PRO A 55 -9.30 12.42 7.00
C PRO A 55 -9.76 12.94 8.37
N ASN A 56 -10.45 12.10 9.15
CA ASN A 56 -11.07 12.50 10.43
C ASN A 56 -10.22 12.12 11.66
N GLN A 57 -8.95 11.79 11.47
CA GLN A 57 -8.05 11.36 12.55
C GLN A 57 -6.99 12.42 12.82
N SER A 58 -6.46 12.46 14.05
CA SER A 58 -5.29 13.28 14.34
C SER A 58 -4.10 12.83 13.48
N LYS A 59 -3.14 13.73 13.24
CA LYS A 59 -1.94 13.41 12.44
C LYS A 59 -1.18 12.20 13.01
N GLU A 60 -1.05 12.13 14.32
CA GLU A 60 -0.38 11.04 15.04
C GLU A 60 -1.13 9.72 14.86
N SER A 61 -2.46 9.77 15.00
CA SER A 61 -3.33 8.60 14.84
C SER A 61 -3.32 8.08 13.40
N ALA A 62 -3.42 8.98 12.42
CA ALA A 62 -3.32 8.64 11.00
C ALA A 62 -1.94 8.05 10.65
N ALA A 63 -0.85 8.59 11.21
CA ALA A 63 0.50 8.08 10.99
C ALA A 63 0.68 6.66 11.55
N ASN A 64 0.16 6.42 12.76
CA ASN A 64 0.17 5.11 13.39
C ASN A 64 -0.64 4.09 12.57
N ASN A 65 -1.84 4.50 12.12
CA ASN A 65 -2.69 3.66 11.29
C ASN A 65 -2.03 3.32 9.95
N LEU A 66 -1.45 4.32 9.26
CA LEU A 66 -0.72 4.11 8.01
C LEU A 66 0.42 3.11 8.19
N ARG A 67 1.22 3.25 9.26
CA ARG A 67 2.31 2.31 9.54
C ARG A 67 1.80 0.89 9.78
N LYS A 68 0.74 0.72 10.58
CA LYS A 68 0.13 -0.58 10.86
C LYS A 68 -0.45 -1.23 9.60
N SER A 69 -1.18 -0.47 8.79
CA SER A 69 -1.76 -0.95 7.54
C SER A 69 -0.69 -1.36 6.54
N LEU A 70 0.38 -0.57 6.35
CA LEU A 70 1.50 -0.94 5.49
C LEU A 70 2.19 -2.22 5.96
N PHE A 71 2.41 -2.37 7.27
CA PHE A 71 3.01 -3.58 7.83
C PHE A 71 2.16 -4.82 7.54
N ARG A 72 0.85 -4.74 7.78
CA ARG A 72 -0.08 -5.85 7.51
C ARG A 72 -0.21 -6.18 6.02
N LEU A 73 -0.15 -5.17 5.15
CA LEU A 73 -0.13 -5.38 3.71
C LEU A 73 1.12 -6.15 3.28
N ARG A 74 2.31 -5.78 3.78
CA ARG A 74 3.55 -6.52 3.49
C ARG A 74 3.47 -7.98 3.95
N GLN A 75 2.93 -8.22 5.16
CA GLN A 75 2.69 -9.57 5.65
C GLN A 75 1.70 -10.36 4.78
N SER A 76 0.66 -9.71 4.28
CA SER A 76 -0.35 -10.33 3.41
C SER A 76 0.20 -10.66 2.02
N LEU A 77 1.21 -9.91 1.58
CA LEU A 77 1.95 -10.11 0.32
C LEU A 77 3.18 -11.02 0.48
N GLN A 78 3.33 -11.68 1.65
CA GLN A 78 4.42 -12.63 1.95
C GLN A 78 5.82 -12.05 1.69
N ASP A 79 6.05 -10.77 1.99
CA ASP A 79 7.33 -10.05 1.70
C ASP A 79 7.76 -10.01 0.22
N ARG A 80 6.96 -10.53 -0.72
CA ARG A 80 7.11 -10.26 -2.17
C ARG A 80 6.73 -8.83 -2.53
N ALA A 81 6.30 -8.06 -1.54
CA ALA A 81 6.02 -6.65 -1.61
C ALA A 81 7.26 -5.82 -2.00
N GLU A 82 8.49 -6.24 -1.72
CA GLU A 82 9.68 -5.46 -2.13
C GLU A 82 9.63 -5.18 -3.66
N ASP A 83 9.35 -6.18 -4.50
CA ASP A 83 9.19 -6.00 -5.96
C ASP A 83 8.07 -5.01 -6.36
N PHE A 84 7.05 -4.82 -5.50
CA PHE A 84 5.93 -3.89 -5.72
C PHE A 84 6.14 -2.51 -5.10
N PHE A 85 6.94 -2.42 -4.04
CA PHE A 85 7.14 -1.22 -3.22
C PHE A 85 8.51 -0.56 -3.44
N LEU A 86 9.35 -1.09 -4.33
CA LEU A 86 10.60 -0.49 -4.80
C LEU A 86 10.41 0.81 -5.63
N ALA A 87 9.26 1.50 -5.51
CA ALA A 87 9.12 2.93 -5.80
C ALA A 87 9.66 3.82 -4.66
N THR A 88 10.59 3.30 -3.84
CA THR A 88 11.40 4.15 -2.97
C THR A 88 12.71 4.42 -3.71
N PRO A 89 13.02 5.65 -4.15
CA PRO A 89 14.40 5.96 -4.50
C PRO A 89 15.21 5.88 -3.21
N ALA A 90 15.83 4.71 -2.99
CA ALA A 90 16.89 4.57 -2.04
C ALA A 90 18.03 5.48 -2.51
N LYS A 91 18.24 6.58 -1.77
CA LYS A 91 19.39 7.48 -1.81
C LYS A 91 19.65 8.17 -3.17
N SER A 92 19.07 9.36 -3.36
CA SER A 92 19.83 10.42 -4.03
C SER A 92 20.57 11.20 -2.95
N ASN A 93 21.76 10.71 -2.61
CA ASN A 93 22.75 11.51 -1.91
C ASN A 93 23.23 12.55 -2.94
N SER A 94 22.54 13.69 -3.03
CA SER A 94 23.08 14.85 -3.74
C SER A 94 24.22 15.41 -2.92
N ILE A 95 25.43 14.99 -3.28
CA ILE A 95 26.66 15.72 -3.00
C ILE A 95 26.77 16.73 -4.13
N LEU A 96 26.43 17.98 -3.86
CA LEU A 96 27.07 19.18 -4.41
C LEU A 96 26.98 20.27 -3.34
#